data_AF-A0A3D0WRJ3-F1
#
_entry.id   AF-A0A3D0WRJ3-F1
#
_cell.length_a   1.000
_cell.length_b   1.000
_cell.length_c   1.000
_cell.angle_alpha   90.00
_cell.angle_beta   90.00
_cell.angle_gamma   90.00
#
_symmetry.space_group_name_H-M   'P 1'
#
loop_
_entity.id
_entity.type
_entity.pdbx_description
1 polymer ?
#
loop_
_entity_poly.entity_id
_entity_poly.type
_entity_poly.pdbx_seq_one_letter_code
_entity_poly.pdbx_strand_id
1 'polypeptide(L)'
;MDYSFFDFLKLIGSLALFLYGMKIMSEGLQKLAGNKLRTILSAMTKNRVMGVLTGVLITALIQSSSATTVMVVSFVNAGLLSLVQSIGVIMGANIGTTVTAWIISLFGFGKFSISALSIPLMGIALPLIFSSKSKNKSTG
;
A
#
# COMPACT_ATOMS: atom_id res chain seq x y z
N MET A 1 -14.80 28.47 6.04
CA MET A 1 -14.69 27.00 5.99
C MET A 1 -15.89 26.47 6.76
N ASP A 2 -17.04 26.34 6.09
CA ASP A 2 -18.27 25.90 6.74
C ASP A 2 -18.39 24.39 6.59
N TYR A 3 -17.88 23.66 7.58
CA TYR A 3 -18.06 22.20 7.64
C TYR A 3 -19.53 21.89 7.92
N SER A 4 -20.19 21.18 7.00
CA SER A 4 -21.59 20.79 7.18
C SER A 4 -21.70 19.59 8.14
N PHE A 5 -22.84 19.46 8.81
CA PHE A 5 -23.17 18.27 9.62
C PHE A 5 -22.98 16.96 8.82
N PHE A 6 -23.29 16.98 7.53
CA PHE A 6 -23.08 15.83 6.64
C PHE A 6 -21.59 15.47 6.46
N ASP A 7 -20.68 16.43 6.51
CA ASP A 7 -19.25 16.15 6.37
C ASP A 7 -18.68 15.50 7.63
N PHE A 8 -19.19 15.89 8.80
CA PHE A 8 -18.89 15.20 10.06
C PHE A 8 -19.39 13.75 10.02
N LEU A 9 -20.60 13.53 9.51
CA LEU A 9 -21.19 12.19 9.39
C LEU A 9 -20.42 11.30 8.40
N LYS A 10 -19.96 11.87 7.27
CA LYS A 10 -19.06 11.18 6.32
C LYS A 10 -17.74 10.79 6.96
N LEU A 11 -17.15 11.67 7.77
CA LEU A 11 -15.88 11.41 8.45
C LEU A 11 -16.03 10.23 9.41
N ILE A 12 -17.06 10.24 10.27
CA ILE A 12 -17.35 9.12 11.17
C ILE A 12 -17.63 7.83 10.40
N GLY A 13 -18.44 7.89 9.33
CA GLY A 13 -18.79 6.72 8.53
C GLY A 13 -17.57 6.08 7.85
N SER A 14 -16.71 6.90 7.24
CA SER A 14 -15.46 6.42 6.62
C SER A 14 -14.47 5.86 7.63
N LEU A 15 -14.35 6.48 8.81
CA LEU A 15 -13.53 5.97 9.90
C LEU A 15 -14.08 4.62 10.42
N ALA A 16 -15.39 4.49 10.61
CA ALA A 16 -16.02 3.25 11.06
C ALA A 16 -15.78 2.10 10.07
N LEU A 17 -15.97 2.34 8.77
CA LEU A 17 -15.72 1.36 7.72
C LEU A 17 -14.24 0.97 7.64
N PHE A 18 -13.34 1.94 7.82
CA PHE A 18 -11.90 1.70 7.90
C PHE A 18 -11.52 0.83 9.11
N LEU A 19 -11.98 1.18 10.32
CA LEU A 19 -11.77 0.38 11.54
C LEU A 19 -12.32 -1.05 11.37
N TYR A 20 -13.48 -1.19 10.74
CA TYR A 20 -14.07 -2.50 10.44
C TYR A 20 -13.21 -3.32 9.47
N GLY A 21 -12.71 -2.71 8.41
CA GLY A 21 -11.75 -3.34 7.49
C GLY A 21 -10.48 -3.80 8.21
N MET A 22 -9.95 -2.99 9.13
CA MET A 22 -8.81 -3.38 9.97
C MET A 22 -9.12 -4.58 10.85
N LYS A 23 -10.32 -4.64 11.44
CA LYS A 23 -10.76 -5.78 12.25
C LYS A 23 -10.81 -7.06 11.41
N ILE A 24 -11.44 -7.03 10.24
CA ILE A 24 -11.50 -8.19 9.33
C ILE A 24 -10.09 -8.65 8.93
N MET A 25 -9.21 -7.70 8.61
CA MET A 25 -7.83 -8.03 8.27
C MET A 25 -7.11 -8.70 9.45
N SER A 26 -7.25 -8.17 10.66
CA SER A 26 -6.67 -8.76 11.87
C SER A 26 -7.20 -10.18 12.13
N GLU A 27 -8.51 -10.40 12.03
CA GLU A 27 -9.14 -11.72 12.21
C GLU A 27 -8.74 -12.72 11.11
N GLY A 28 -8.72 -12.29 9.85
CA GLY A 28 -8.26 -13.10 8.72
C GLY A 28 -6.81 -13.51 8.88
N LEU A 29 -5.95 -12.58 9.32
CA LEU A 29 -4.56 -12.88 9.63
C LEU A 29 -4.42 -13.79 10.84
N GLN A 30 -5.21 -13.62 11.90
CA GLN A 30 -5.21 -14.54 13.05
C GLN A 30 -5.64 -15.95 12.65
N LYS A 31 -6.63 -16.09 11.76
CA LYS A 31 -7.08 -17.38 11.22
C LYS A 31 -6.05 -18.04 10.31
N LEU A 32 -5.27 -17.23 9.57
CA LEU A 32 -4.14 -17.69 8.75
C LEU A 32 -2.82 -17.80 9.53
N ALA A 33 -2.76 -17.26 10.75
CA ALA A 33 -1.58 -17.23 11.60
C ALA A 33 -1.32 -18.60 12.22
N GLY A 34 -0.84 -19.52 11.39
CA GLY A 34 -0.09 -20.67 11.85
C GLY A 34 1.36 -20.30 12.18
N ASN A 35 2.12 -21.29 12.65
CA ASN A 35 3.54 -21.14 12.97
C ASN A 35 4.37 -20.53 11.81
N LYS A 36 4.02 -20.81 10.55
CA LYS A 36 4.74 -20.27 9.39
C LYS A 36 4.68 -18.75 9.27
N LEU A 37 3.49 -18.15 9.39
CA LEU A 37 3.34 -16.70 9.26
C LEU A 37 4.07 -15.98 10.41
N ARG A 38 3.98 -16.53 11.62
CA ARG A 38 4.66 -16.02 12.80
C ARG A 38 6.19 -16.07 12.64
N THR A 39 6.73 -17.16 12.10
CA THR A 39 8.16 -17.29 11.80
C THR A 39 8.63 -16.31 10.72
N ILE A 40 7.85 -16.11 9.65
CA ILE A 40 8.18 -15.14 8.60
C ILE A 40 8.22 -13.72 9.17
N LEU A 41 7.15 -13.31 9.87
CA LEU A 41 7.07 -11.99 10.48
C LEU A 41 8.19 -11.78 11.51
N SER A 42 8.50 -12.79 12.32
CA SER A 42 9.57 -12.72 13.31
C SER A 42 10.97 -12.69 12.67
N ALA A 43 11.18 -13.36 11.53
CA ALA A 43 12.44 -13.29 10.79
C ALA A 43 12.64 -11.91 10.14
N MET A 44 11.58 -11.35 9.56
CA MET A 44 11.56 -10.02 8.95
C MET A 44 11.70 -8.89 9.98
N THR A 45 11.32 -9.13 11.24
CA THR A 45 11.39 -8.12 12.33
C THR A 45 12.37 -8.50 13.44
N LYS A 46 13.35 -9.37 13.15
CA LYS A 46 14.29 -9.92 14.14
C LYS A 46 15.16 -8.85 14.82
N ASN A 47 15.56 -7.81 14.10
CA ASN A 47 16.33 -6.69 14.65
C ASN A 47 15.79 -5.36 14.12
N ARG A 48 16.20 -4.24 14.75
CA ARG A 48 15.69 -2.90 14.43
C ARG A 48 15.92 -2.53 12.96
N VAL A 49 17.06 -2.91 12.39
CA VAL A 49 17.42 -2.64 10.98
C VAL A 49 16.53 -3.42 10.01
N MET A 50 16.33 -4.71 10.27
CA MET A 50 15.43 -5.57 9.48
C MET A 50 13.98 -5.11 9.57
N GLY A 51 13.54 -4.64 10.74
CA GLY A 51 12.23 -4.02 10.90
C GLY A 51 12.07 -2.81 9.97
N VAL A 52 13.06 -1.91 9.96
CA VAL A 52 13.07 -0.74 9.07
C VAL A 52 13.09 -1.17 7.60
N LEU A 53 13.97 -2.08 7.19
CA LEU A 53 14.03 -2.57 5.80
C LEU A 53 12.72 -3.23 5.37
N THR A 54 12.09 -3.99 6.26
CA THR A 54 10.77 -4.60 6.02
C THR A 54 9.72 -3.53 5.78
N GLY A 55 9.68 -2.48 6.61
CA GLY A 55 8.76 -1.36 6.43
C GLY A 55 8.99 -0.61 5.12
N VAL A 56 10.26 -0.40 4.76
CA VAL A 56 10.66 0.22 3.48
C VAL A 56 10.15 -0.62 2.31
N LEU A 57 10.42 -1.93 2.30
CA LEU A 57 10.03 -2.84 1.23
C LEU A 57 8.51 -2.93 1.08
N ILE A 58 7.81 -3.17 2.18
CA ILE A 58 6.34 -3.28 2.17
C ILE A 58 5.72 -1.98 1.65
N THR A 59 6.22 -0.83 2.12
CA THR A 59 5.67 0.46 1.69
C THR A 59 6.05 0.82 0.27
N ALA A 60 7.24 0.43 -0.21
CA ALA A 60 7.61 0.61 -1.60
C ALA A 60 6.70 -0.21 -2.54
N LEU A 61 6.31 -1.42 -2.13
CA LEU A 61 5.40 -2.29 -2.89
C LEU A 61 3.94 -1.82 -2.84
N ILE A 62 3.45 -1.46 -1.66
CA ILE A 62 2.05 -1.04 -1.45
C ILE A 62 1.85 0.45 -1.80
N GLN A 63 2.93 1.24 -1.83
CA GLN A 63 2.96 2.68 -2.06
C GLN A 63 2.11 3.53 -1.10
N SER A 64 1.62 2.93 -0.01
CA SER A 64 0.82 3.60 1.01
C SER A 64 1.40 3.31 2.39
N SER A 65 2.03 4.32 2.98
CA SER A 65 2.53 4.26 4.36
C SER A 65 1.38 4.08 5.35
N SER A 66 0.25 4.78 5.12
CA SER A 66 -0.95 4.67 5.97
C SER A 66 -1.51 3.24 5.99
N ALA A 67 -1.60 2.58 4.83
CA ALA A 67 -2.04 1.18 4.77
C ALA A 67 -1.05 0.24 5.47
N THR A 68 0.25 0.52 5.34
CA THR A 68 1.31 -0.26 6.00
C THR A 68 1.23 -0.11 7.53
N THR A 69 1.05 1.10 8.06
CA THR A 69 0.89 1.34 9.50
C THR A 69 -0.32 0.60 10.07
N VAL A 70 -1.45 0.69 9.37
CA VAL A 70 -2.69 -0.01 9.71
C VAL A 70 -2.50 -1.53 9.79
N MET A 71 -1.81 -2.11 8.81
CA MET A 71 -1.48 -3.52 8.79
C MET A 71 -0.60 -3.91 9.97
N VAL A 72 0.44 -3.13 10.26
CA VAL A 72 1.34 -3.37 11.38
C VAL A 72 0.60 -3.29 12.71
N VAL A 73 -0.28 -2.31 12.91
CA VAL A 73 -1.14 -2.21 14.10
C VAL A 73 -2.03 -3.45 14.23
N SER A 74 -2.58 -3.94 13.10
CA SER A 74 -3.40 -5.15 13.08
C SER A 74 -2.61 -6.42 13.44
N PHE A 75 -1.33 -6.49 13.05
CA PHE A 75 -0.41 -7.57 13.47
C PHE A 75 -0.07 -7.51 14.96
N VAL A 76 0.08 -6.30 15.52
CA VAL A 76 0.27 -6.13 16.98
C VAL A 76 -0.97 -6.57 17.74
N ASN A 77 -2.16 -6.16 17.28
CA ASN A 77 -3.43 -6.57 17.89
C ASN A 77 -3.66 -8.10 17.81
N ALA A 78 -3.16 -8.73 16.75
CA ALA A 78 -3.16 -10.18 16.57
C ALA A 78 -2.08 -10.92 17.38
N GLY A 79 -1.21 -10.22 18.11
CA GLY A 79 -0.10 -10.83 18.87
C GLY A 79 1.01 -11.41 18.00
N LEU A 80 1.07 -11.04 16.71
CA LEU A 80 2.07 -11.50 15.75
C LEU A 80 3.36 -10.69 15.81
N LEU A 81 3.25 -9.41 16.17
CA LEU A 81 4.39 -8.51 16.38
C LEU A 81 4.27 -7.84 17.75
N SER A 82 5.41 -7.61 18.40
CA SER A 82 5.44 -6.74 19.57
C SER A 82 5.35 -5.27 19.17
N LEU A 83 4.89 -4.42 20.09
CA LEU A 83 4.87 -2.97 19.89
C LEU A 83 6.27 -2.44 19.53
N VAL A 84 7.32 -2.96 20.17
CA VAL A 84 8.71 -2.55 19.89
C VAL A 84 9.13 -2.90 18.46
N GLN A 85 8.75 -4.09 17.96
CA GLN A 85 9.02 -4.48 16.57
C GLN A 85 8.23 -3.62 15.58
N SER A 86 6.97 -3.29 15.88
CA SER A 86 6.14 -2.46 15.02
C SER A 86 6.73 -1.06 14.78
N ILE A 87 7.36 -0.46 15.79
CA ILE A 87 7.99 0.87 15.66
C ILE A 87 9.07 0.86 14.57
N GLY A 88 9.89 -0.20 14.51
CA GLY A 88 10.91 -0.34 13.46
C GLY A 88 10.29 -0.40 12.06
N VAL A 89 9.22 -1.18 11.90
CA VAL A 89 8.50 -1.29 10.63
C VAL A 89 7.82 0.01 10.24
N ILE A 90 7.21 0.73 11.18
CA ILE A 90 6.57 2.02 10.93
C ILE A 90 7.60 3.08 10.51
N MET A 91 8.77 3.11 11.15
CA MET A 91 9.86 4.00 10.72
C MET A 91 10.34 3.65 9.31
N GLY A 92 10.45 2.36 9.02
CA GLY A 92 10.72 1.87 7.66
C GLY A 92 9.67 2.32 6.65
N ALA A 93 8.39 2.29 7.02
CA ALA A 93 7.31 2.69 6.13
C ALA A 93 7.41 4.17 5.72
N ASN A 94 7.72 5.04 6.68
CA ASN A 94 7.92 6.47 6.41
C ASN A 94 9.12 6.72 5.48
N ILE A 95 10.20 5.94 5.62
CA ILE A 95 11.35 5.99 4.70
C ILE A 95 10.94 5.44 3.32
N GLY A 96 10.16 4.35 3.29
CA GLY A 96 9.68 3.70 2.08
C GLY A 96 8.94 4.63 1.13
N THR A 97 8.08 5.52 1.66
CA THR A 97 7.40 6.54 0.83
C THR A 97 8.34 7.48 0.09
N THR A 98 9.58 7.65 0.57
CA THR A 98 10.58 8.50 -0.09
C THR A 98 11.38 7.76 -1.17
N VAL A 99 11.35 6.42 -1.21
CA VAL A 99 12.16 5.60 -2.12
C VAL A 99 11.86 5.94 -3.58
N THR A 100 10.60 6.15 -3.93
CA THR A 100 10.22 6.55 -5.30
C THR A 100 10.85 7.88 -5.70
N ALA A 101 10.87 8.87 -4.80
CA ALA A 101 11.50 10.17 -5.06
C ALA A 101 13.02 10.02 -5.23
N TRP A 102 13.66 9.17 -4.42
CA TRP A 102 15.09 8.84 -4.56
C TRP A 102 15.41 8.11 -5.86
N ILE A 103 14.58 7.14 -6.27
CA ILE A 103 14.72 6.46 -7.56
C ILE A 103 14.65 7.48 -8.70
N ILE A 104 13.66 8.37 -8.68
CA ILE A 104 13.51 9.43 -9.70
C ILE A 104 14.72 10.38 -9.68
N SER A 105 15.19 10.76 -8.49
CA SER A 105 16.33 11.66 -8.34
C SER A 105 17.66 11.04 -8.79
N LEU A 106 17.87 9.74 -8.54
CA LEU A 106 19.13 9.04 -8.87
C LEU A 106 19.17 8.58 -10.33
N PHE A 107 18.08 8.02 -10.85
CA PHE A 107 18.00 7.55 -12.23
C PHE A 107 17.58 8.64 -13.21
N GLY A 108 17.14 9.79 -12.68
CA GLY A 108 17.10 11.08 -13.37
C GLY A 108 16.56 11.03 -14.78
N PHE A 109 15.25 11.17 -14.95
CA PHE A 109 14.68 11.60 -16.24
C PHE A 109 14.93 13.09 -16.50
N GLY A 110 16.08 13.64 -16.10
CA GLY A 110 16.37 15.08 -16.04
C GLY A 110 16.31 15.83 -17.38
N LYS A 111 16.20 15.11 -18.50
CA LYS A 111 15.92 15.67 -19.84
C LYS A 111 14.64 15.14 -20.49
N PHE A 112 14.00 14.14 -19.89
CA PHE A 112 12.78 13.51 -20.40
C PHE A 112 11.65 13.78 -19.43
N SER A 113 10.81 14.77 -19.75
CA SER A 113 9.55 14.93 -19.02
C SER A 113 8.70 13.68 -19.25
N ILE A 114 8.64 12.78 -18.25
CA ILE A 114 7.74 11.61 -18.28
C ILE A 114 6.34 12.05 -18.70
N SER A 115 5.86 13.18 -18.18
CA SER A 115 4.56 13.76 -18.51
C SER A 115 4.41 14.11 -20.00
N ALA A 116 5.47 14.55 -20.67
CA ALA A 116 5.44 14.88 -22.10
C ALA A 116 5.33 13.63 -23.00
N LEU A 117 5.84 12.48 -22.55
CA LEU A 117 5.70 11.20 -23.26
C LEU A 117 4.41 10.46 -22.86
N SER A 118 3.97 10.63 -21.61
CA SER A 118 2.80 9.95 -21.04
C SER A 118 1.51 10.35 -21.73
N ILE A 119 1.32 11.64 -22.02
CA ILE A 119 0.08 12.17 -22.60
C ILE A 119 -0.14 11.67 -24.04
N PRO A 120 0.85 11.74 -24.96
CA PRO A 120 0.71 11.15 -26.30
C PRO A 120 0.51 9.63 -26.25
N LEU A 121 1.23 8.92 -25.36
CA LEU A 121 1.13 7.48 -25.24
C LEU A 121 -0.24 7.04 -24.73
N MET A 122 -0.82 7.73 -23.75
CA MET A 122 -2.21 7.52 -23.31
C MET A 122 -3.21 7.86 -24.43
N GLY A 123 -2.98 8.93 -25.18
CA GLY A 123 -3.81 9.34 -26.32
C GLY A 123 -3.86 8.30 -27.44
N ILE A 124 -2.80 7.52 -27.64
CA ILE A 124 -2.74 6.42 -28.63
C ILE A 124 -3.24 5.10 -28.02
N ALA A 125 -2.89 4.81 -26.75
CA ALA A 125 -3.22 3.56 -26.09
C ALA A 125 -4.71 3.41 -25.77
N LEU A 126 -5.40 4.48 -25.35
CA LEU A 126 -6.84 4.41 -25.04
C LEU A 126 -7.66 3.98 -26.27
N PRO A 127 -7.55 4.64 -27.45
CA PRO A 127 -8.27 4.24 -28.64
C PRO A 127 -7.98 2.82 -29.09
N LEU A 128 -6.72 2.36 -29.00
CA LEU A 128 -6.32 1.00 -29.39
C LEU A 128 -6.93 -0.07 -28.47
N ILE A 129 -6.96 0.17 -27.15
CA ILE A 129 -7.57 -0.75 -26.18
C ILE A 129 -9.09 -0.86 -26.38
N PHE A 130 -9.75 0.24 -26.72
CA PHE A 130 -11.19 0.24 -27.04
C PHE A 130 -11.50 -0.27 -28.45
N SER A 131 -10.60 -0.09 -29.43
CA SER A 131 -10.76 -0.56 -30.81
C SER A 131 -10.47 -2.06 -30.98
N SER A 132 -9.69 -2.68 -30.08
CA SER A 132 -9.29 -4.10 -30.21
C SER A 132 -10.41 -5.11 -29.89
N LYS A 133 -11.63 -4.68 -29.55
CA LYS A 133 -12.72 -5.58 -29.10
C LYS A 133 -13.91 -5.71 -30.06
N SER A 134 -13.66 -5.75 -31.38
CA SER A 134 -14.74 -6.00 -32.36
C SER A 134 -14.32 -6.86 -33.56
N LYS A 135 -13.87 -8.09 -33.33
CA LYS A 135 -14.05 -9.18 -34.32
C LYS A 135 -13.81 -10.55 -33.68
N ASN A 136 -14.87 -11.11 -33.12
CA ASN A 136 -15.17 -12.54 -33.13
C ASN A 136 -16.68 -12.68 -32.94
N LYS A 137 -17.44 -12.17 -33.92
CA LYS A 137 -18.83 -12.60 -34.10
C LYS A 137 -18.77 -13.84 -34.99
N SER A 138 -19.10 -14.96 -34.34
CA SER A 138 -19.63 -16.17 -34.95
C SER A 138 -20.56 -15.79 -36.11
N THR A 139 -20.28 -16.38 -37.27
CA THR A 139 -21.23 -16.47 -38.38
C THR A 139 -21.20 -17.91 -38.86
N GLY A 140 -22.34 -18.60 -38.67
CA GLY A 140 -22.70 -19.85 -39.35
C GLY A 140 -22.11 -21.09 -38.71
#